data_AF-A5DCW0-F1
#
_entry.id   AF-A5DCW0-F1
#
_cell.length_a   1.000
_cell.length_b   1.000
_cell.length_c   1.000
_cell.angle_alpha   90.00
_cell.angle_beta   90.00
_cell.angle_gamma   90.00
#
_symmetry.space_group_name_H-M   'P 1'
#
loop_
_entity.id
_entity.type
_entity.pdbx_description
1 polymer ?
#
loop_
_entity_poly.entity_id
_entity_poly.type
_entity_poly.pdbx_seq_one_letter_code
_entity_poly.pdbx_strand_id
1 'polypeptide(L)'
;MKVKILDWHAVTFWHWDFATHGYSDDLCGICRAAFDGTCPNCKYPGDDCPIVLGDECTHNFHLHCILKWLEQDNSKGLCPMCRQIFSAKEDVDDLQPRDPRYADLKRLIERHRATRERLANTSEQEYEVLEEMETS
;
A
#
# COMPACT_ATOMS: atom_id res chain seq x y z
N MET A 1 40.08 36.06 -0.27
CA MET A 1 39.55 36.32 -1.63
C MET A 1 38.04 36.15 -1.58
N LYS A 2 37.23 37.06 -2.14
CA LYS A 2 35.76 37.00 -2.11
C LYS A 2 35.24 36.80 -3.53
N VAL A 3 34.48 35.73 -3.75
CA VAL A 3 33.81 35.44 -5.03
C VAL A 3 32.35 35.91 -4.93
N LYS A 4 31.85 36.54 -5.99
CA LYS A 4 30.44 36.95 -6.11
C LYS A 4 29.78 36.12 -7.20
N ILE A 5 28.68 35.45 -6.88
CA ILE A 5 27.81 34.82 -7.88
C ILE A 5 27.02 35.92 -8.57
N LEU A 6 27.06 35.94 -9.90
CA LEU A 6 26.40 36.97 -10.71
C LEU A 6 25.01 36.54 -11.16
N ASP A 7 24.86 35.26 -11.51
CA ASP A 7 23.60 34.67 -11.95
C ASP A 7 23.58 33.17 -11.65
N TRP A 8 22.40 32.59 -11.44
CA TRP A 8 22.23 31.16 -11.19
C TRP A 8 20.96 30.63 -11.86
N HIS A 9 21.14 29.68 -12.76
CA HIS A 9 20.07 28.89 -13.35
C HIS A 9 20.06 27.50 -12.73
N ALA A 10 19.13 27.28 -11.79
CA ALA A 10 18.96 25.99 -11.15
C ALA A 10 18.08 25.06 -12.01
N VAL A 11 18.40 23.77 -12.01
CA VAL A 11 17.57 22.70 -12.55
C VAL A 11 17.32 21.72 -11.41
N THR A 12 16.06 21.30 -11.24
CA THR A 12 15.64 20.39 -10.18
C THR A 12 14.84 19.25 -10.77
N PHE A 13 14.96 18.08 -10.17
CA PHE A 13 14.02 16.97 -10.33
C PHE A 13 13.33 16.75 -8.99
N TRP A 14 12.12 16.22 -9.05
CA TRP A 14 11.39 15.82 -7.86
C TRP A 14 11.70 14.35 -7.56
N HIS A 15 11.63 13.98 -6.30
CA HIS A 15 11.80 12.60 -5.82
C HIS A 15 10.83 12.39 -4.66
N TRP A 16 10.30 11.18 -4.54
CA TRP A 16 9.45 10.85 -3.39
C TRP A 16 10.29 10.75 -2.11
N ASP A 17 9.90 11.49 -1.07
CA ASP A 17 10.55 11.39 0.24
C ASP A 17 9.91 10.28 1.08
N PHE A 18 10.45 9.06 1.00
CA PHE A 18 10.07 7.95 1.87
C PHE A 18 10.88 7.87 3.16
N ALA A 19 11.87 8.75 3.39
CA ALA A 19 12.77 8.65 4.53
C ALA A 19 12.03 8.75 5.88
N THR A 20 10.89 9.45 5.89
CA THR A 20 10.01 9.61 7.05
C THR A 20 9.03 8.44 7.26
N HIS A 21 8.95 7.50 6.31
CA HIS A 21 7.96 6.41 6.29
C HIS A 21 8.60 5.01 6.25
N GLY A 22 9.91 4.93 6.52
CA GLY A 22 10.68 3.69 6.62
C GLY A 22 11.43 3.34 5.34
N TYR A 23 12.45 2.49 5.48
CA TYR A 23 13.30 2.06 4.37
C TYR A 23 12.54 1.07 3.46
N SER A 24 11.92 1.58 2.39
CA SER A 24 11.61 0.77 1.22
C SER A 24 12.61 1.10 0.13
N ASP A 25 13.13 0.07 -0.53
CA ASP A 25 13.80 0.18 -1.83
C ASP A 25 13.03 1.16 -2.73
N ASP A 26 13.71 1.97 -3.56
CA ASP A 26 13.06 3.00 -4.42
C ASP A 26 12.19 2.40 -5.55
N LEU A 27 11.88 1.11 -5.44
CA LEU A 27 11.19 0.27 -6.39
C LEU A 27 9.90 -0.28 -5.78
N CYS A 28 8.83 -0.28 -6.56
CA CYS A 28 7.61 -0.98 -6.21
C CYS A 28 7.87 -2.51 -6.18
N GLY A 29 7.63 -3.15 -5.03
CA GLY A 29 7.86 -4.59 -4.85
C GLY A 29 7.05 -5.53 -5.77
N ILE A 30 5.99 -5.00 -6.41
CA ILE A 30 5.12 -5.76 -7.32
C ILE A 30 5.58 -5.63 -8.77
N CYS A 31 5.72 -4.39 -9.29
CA CYS A 31 6.06 -4.16 -10.70
C CYS A 31 7.55 -3.91 -10.95
N ARG A 32 8.37 -3.80 -9.90
CA ARG A 32 9.82 -3.55 -9.94
C ARG A 32 10.22 -2.24 -10.63
N ALA A 33 9.28 -1.33 -10.85
CA ALA A 33 9.53 0.00 -11.41
C ALA A 33 9.82 1.01 -10.29
N ALA A 34 10.64 2.01 -10.59
CA ALA A 34 10.96 3.09 -9.66
C ALA A 34 9.74 3.96 -9.35
N PHE A 35 9.65 4.45 -8.13
CA PHE A 35 8.53 5.27 -7.66
C PHE A 35 8.44 6.65 -8.33
N ASP A 36 9.57 7.22 -8.77
CA ASP A 36 9.57 8.46 -9.57
C ASP A 36 9.03 8.25 -11.00
N GLY A 37 8.95 6.98 -11.41
CA GLY A 37 8.40 6.57 -12.69
C GLY A 37 6.93 6.19 -12.59
N THR A 38 6.49 5.39 -13.56
CA THR A 38 5.14 4.83 -13.58
C THR A 38 5.19 3.31 -13.52
N CYS A 39 4.10 2.71 -13.07
CA CYS A 39 3.88 1.29 -13.30
C CYS A 39 3.72 0.99 -14.81
N PRO A 40 3.92 -0.25 -15.27
CA PRO A 40 3.83 -0.62 -16.70
C PRO A 40 2.47 -0.33 -17.36
N ASN A 41 1.42 -0.11 -16.56
CA ASN A 41 0.08 0.18 -17.06
C ASN A 41 -0.20 1.69 -17.19
N CYS A 42 0.68 2.56 -16.67
CA CYS A 42 0.47 3.99 -16.62
C CYS A 42 1.46 4.74 -17.51
N LYS A 43 0.98 5.82 -18.14
CA LYS A 43 1.78 6.64 -19.05
C LYS A 43 2.47 7.80 -18.34
N TYR A 44 1.82 8.42 -17.35
CA TYR A 44 2.32 9.59 -16.64
C TYR A 44 2.39 9.33 -15.12
N PRO A 45 3.42 9.86 -14.42
CA PRO A 45 3.52 9.78 -12.96
C PRO A 45 2.59 10.78 -12.27
N GLY A 46 2.52 10.74 -10.93
CA GLY A 46 1.63 11.60 -10.15
C GLY A 46 0.21 11.03 -10.06
N ASP A 47 -0.81 11.85 -10.37
CA ASP A 47 -2.23 11.49 -10.26
C ASP A 47 -2.61 10.24 -11.06
N ASP A 48 -1.94 10.01 -12.19
CA ASP A 48 -2.21 8.85 -13.05
C ASP A 48 -1.72 7.55 -12.42
N CYS A 49 -0.66 7.58 -11.60
CA CYS A 49 -0.01 6.42 -10.96
C CYS A 49 0.44 6.75 -9.53
N PRO A 50 -0.49 7.01 -8.60
CA PRO A 50 -0.16 7.46 -7.25
C PRO A 50 0.45 6.33 -6.43
N ILE A 51 1.11 6.71 -5.34
CA ILE A 51 1.80 5.79 -4.43
C ILE A 51 0.95 5.59 -3.19
N VAL A 52 0.89 4.34 -2.75
CA VAL A 52 0.21 3.92 -1.54
C VAL A 52 1.27 3.51 -0.52
N LEU A 53 1.20 4.14 0.64
CA LEU A 53 2.04 3.82 1.78
C LEU A 53 1.37 2.75 2.63
N GLY A 54 2.15 1.75 3.06
CA GLY A 54 1.71 0.82 4.08
C GLY A 54 1.64 1.51 5.44
N ASP A 55 0.62 1.18 6.23
CA ASP A 55 0.46 1.72 7.59
C ASP A 55 1.17 0.83 8.63
N GLU A 56 0.83 -0.47 8.67
CA GLU A 56 1.44 -1.44 9.58
C GLU A 56 2.82 -1.95 9.13
N CYS A 57 3.25 -1.63 7.91
CA CYS A 57 4.55 -2.05 7.37
C CYS A 57 5.15 -0.96 6.49
N THR A 58 6.49 -0.95 6.37
CA THR A 58 7.24 0.05 5.59
C THR A 58 7.28 -0.24 4.09
N HIS A 59 6.32 -1.01 3.56
CA HIS A 59 6.31 -1.39 2.15
C HIS A 59 5.35 -0.51 1.35
N ASN A 60 5.88 0.13 0.32
CA ASN A 60 5.16 1.06 -0.53
C ASN A 60 4.91 0.46 -1.92
N PHE A 61 3.82 0.85 -2.57
CA PHE A 61 3.45 0.33 -3.89
C PHE A 61 2.75 1.39 -4.73
N HIS A 62 2.81 1.26 -6.07
CA HIS A 62 1.88 2.01 -6.92
C HIS A 62 0.44 1.53 -6.67
N LEU A 63 -0.52 2.45 -6.72
CA LEU A 63 -1.94 2.17 -6.46
C LEU A 63 -2.49 1.02 -7.33
N HIS A 64 -2.23 1.00 -8.65
CA HIS A 64 -2.71 -0.09 -9.50
C HIS A 64 -2.09 -1.43 -9.18
N CYS A 65 -0.83 -1.41 -8.74
CA CYS A 65 -0.12 -2.64 -8.43
C CYS A 65 -0.73 -3.28 -7.19
N ILE A 66 -0.92 -2.51 -6.11
CA ILE A 66 -1.50 -3.04 -4.88
C ILE A 66 -2.98 -3.35 -5.02
N LEU A 67 -3.74 -2.54 -5.77
CA LEU A 67 -5.15 -2.80 -6.06
C LEU A 67 -5.29 -4.15 -6.79
N LYS A 68 -4.53 -4.36 -7.87
CA LYS A 68 -4.54 -5.62 -8.62
C LYS A 68 -4.08 -6.82 -7.79
N TRP A 69 -3.19 -6.62 -6.82
CA TRP A 69 -2.78 -7.67 -5.90
C TRP A 69 -3.93 -8.06 -4.96
N LEU A 70 -4.57 -7.08 -4.33
CA LEU A 70 -5.67 -7.32 -3.38
C LEU A 70 -6.95 -7.83 -4.06
N GLU A 71 -7.13 -7.60 -5.35
CA GLU A 71 -8.21 -8.24 -6.13
C GLU A 71 -8.05 -9.77 -6.23
N GLN A 72 -6.83 -10.30 -6.08
CA GLN A 72 -6.60 -11.74 -6.15
C GLN A 72 -7.02 -12.43 -4.85
N ASP A 73 -7.76 -13.53 -4.95
CA ASP A 73 -8.23 -14.30 -3.79
C ASP A 73 -7.07 -14.89 -2.95
N ASN A 74 -5.94 -15.19 -3.60
CA ASN A 74 -4.74 -15.73 -2.93
C ASN A 74 -4.00 -14.68 -2.08
N SER A 75 -4.28 -13.39 -2.25
CA SER A 75 -3.63 -12.31 -1.51
C SER A 75 -4.00 -12.34 -0.03
N LYS A 76 -5.23 -12.80 0.29
CA LYS A 76 -5.81 -12.84 1.66
C LYS A 76 -5.69 -11.50 2.40
N GLY A 77 -5.62 -10.38 1.66
CA GLY A 77 -5.41 -9.05 2.23
C GLY A 77 -4.02 -8.84 2.84
N LEU A 78 -3.01 -9.60 2.41
CA LEU A 78 -1.65 -9.53 2.95
C LEU A 78 -0.72 -8.73 2.06
N CYS A 79 0.25 -8.06 2.68
CA CYS A 79 1.34 -7.38 1.99
C CYS A 79 2.18 -8.39 1.18
N PRO A 80 2.45 -8.15 -0.12
CA PRO A 80 3.26 -9.06 -0.94
C PRO A 80 4.67 -9.31 -0.42
N MET A 81 5.22 -8.36 0.34
CA MET A 81 6.62 -8.37 0.76
C MET A 81 6.81 -9.05 2.12
N CYS A 82 6.04 -8.67 3.13
CA CYS A 82 6.17 -9.20 4.50
C CYS A 82 5.04 -10.11 4.96
N ARG A 83 3.98 -10.28 4.16
CA ARG A 83 2.78 -11.07 4.50
C ARG A 83 2.04 -10.62 5.77
N GLN A 84 2.32 -9.43 6.29
CA GLN A 84 1.49 -8.78 7.31
C GLN A 84 0.16 -8.34 6.69
N ILE A 85 -0.85 -8.07 7.52
CA ILE A 85 -2.13 -7.54 7.04
C ILE A 85 -1.85 -6.19 6.38
N PHE A 86 -2.34 -6.01 5.16
CA PHE A 86 -2.10 -4.77 4.44
C PHE A 86 -3.19 -3.74 4.79
N SER A 87 -2.76 -2.62 5.36
CA SER A 87 -3.54 -1.41 5.54
C SER A 87 -2.83 -0.25 4.83
N ALA A 88 -3.60 0.57 4.12
CA ALA A 88 -3.09 1.77 3.49
C ALA A 88 -3.13 2.91 4.50
N LYS A 89 -2.05 3.69 4.58
CA LYS A 89 -2.00 4.88 5.42
C LYS A 89 -3.01 5.90 4.92
N GLU A 90 -3.86 6.42 5.81
CA GLU A 90 -4.73 7.54 5.48
C GLU A 90 -3.90 8.82 5.61
N ASP A 91 -3.57 9.45 4.49
CA ASP A 91 -2.82 10.70 4.51
C ASP A 91 -3.61 11.77 5.29
N VAL A 92 -2.99 12.30 6.34
CA VAL A 92 -3.54 13.30 7.27
C VAL A 92 -3.40 14.73 6.73
N ASP A 93 -3.32 14.89 5.41
CA ASP A 93 -3.18 16.21 4.79
C ASP A 93 -4.19 16.32 3.64
N ASP A 94 -4.90 17.44 3.57
CA ASP A 94 -6.08 17.75 2.75
C ASP A 94 -5.84 17.72 1.21
N LEU A 95 -4.78 17.06 0.76
CA LEU A 95 -4.36 16.86 -0.62
C LEU A 95 -4.73 15.49 -1.18
N GLN A 96 -5.57 14.70 -0.51
CA GLN A 96 -5.97 13.39 -1.03
C GLN A 96 -6.49 13.50 -2.49
N PRO A 97 -5.96 12.70 -3.43
CA PRO A 97 -6.47 12.67 -4.78
C PRO A 97 -7.94 12.26 -4.77
N ARG A 98 -8.79 13.01 -5.48
CA ARG A 98 -10.18 12.61 -5.81
C ARG A 98 -10.22 11.43 -6.80
N ASP A 99 -9.27 10.52 -6.69
CA ASP A 99 -9.19 9.35 -7.55
C ASP A 99 -10.14 8.27 -7.01
N PRO A 100 -11.18 7.89 -7.77
CA PRO A 100 -12.13 6.85 -7.37
C PRO A 100 -11.46 5.52 -6.98
N ARG A 101 -10.27 5.25 -7.53
CA ARG A 101 -9.52 4.00 -7.29
C ARG A 101 -9.10 3.84 -5.83
N TYR A 102 -8.92 4.92 -5.07
CA TYR A 102 -8.67 4.82 -3.62
C TYR A 102 -9.89 4.29 -2.86
N ALA A 103 -11.11 4.63 -3.30
CA ALA A 103 -12.31 4.08 -2.69
C ALA A 103 -12.41 2.56 -2.93
N ASP A 104 -12.01 2.10 -4.12
CA ASP A 104 -11.95 0.67 -4.43
C ASP A 104 -10.89 -0.06 -3.60
N LEU A 105 -9.72 0.56 -3.41
CA LEU A 105 -8.69 0.03 -2.50
C LEU A 105 -9.23 -0.14 -1.07
N LYS A 106 -9.87 0.90 -0.51
CA LYS A 106 -10.46 0.84 0.84
C LYS A 106 -11.52 -0.27 0.94
N ARG A 107 -12.38 -0.41 -0.08
CA ARG A 107 -13.37 -1.49 -0.15
C ARG A 107 -12.75 -2.88 -0.16
N LEU A 108 -11.65 -3.08 -0.90
CA LEU A 108 -10.94 -4.37 -0.94
C LEU A 108 -10.30 -4.71 0.40
N ILE A 109 -9.65 -3.75 1.05
CA ILE A 109 -9.06 -3.92 2.39
C ILE A 109 -10.15 -4.34 3.39
N GLU A 110 -11.29 -3.65 3.39
CA GLU A 110 -12.40 -3.97 4.29
C GLU A 110 -13.02 -5.35 3.98
N ARG A 111 -13.16 -5.71 2.71
CA ARG A 111 -13.62 -7.06 2.30
C ARG A 111 -12.71 -8.15 2.85
N HIS A 112 -11.39 -7.98 2.74
CA HIS A 112 -10.43 -8.94 3.27
C HIS A 112 -10.47 -9.00 4.80
N ARG A 113 -10.61 -7.85 5.49
CA ARG A 113 -10.81 -7.81 6.95
C ARG A 113 -12.03 -8.61 7.37
N ALA A 114 -13.20 -8.33 6.80
CA ALA A 114 -14.44 -9.04 7.12
C ALA A 114 -14.35 -10.55 6.83
N THR A 115 -13.62 -10.95 5.77
CA THR A 115 -13.40 -12.36 5.45
C THR A 115 -12.57 -13.05 6.53
N ARG A 116 -11.54 -12.39 7.05
CA ARG A 116 -10.69 -12.91 8.14
C ARG A 116 -11.46 -13.05 9.44
N GLU A 117 -12.26 -12.06 9.80
CA GLU A 117 -13.11 -12.10 10.99
C GLU A 117 -14.13 -13.24 10.94
N ARG A 118 -14.76 -13.46 9.77
CA ARG A 118 -15.66 -14.60 9.58
C ARG A 118 -14.96 -15.94 9.78
N LEU A 119 -13.77 -16.11 9.19
CA LEU A 119 -12.99 -17.33 9.34
C LEU A 119 -12.57 -17.57 10.80
N ALA A 120 -12.16 -16.52 11.52
CA ALA A 120 -11.82 -16.61 12.94
C ALA A 120 -13.04 -17.03 13.78
N ASN A 121 -14.20 -16.41 13.54
CA ASN A 121 -15.42 -16.76 14.26
C ASN A 121 -15.87 -18.21 13.97
N THR A 122 -15.76 -18.68 12.72
CA THR A 122 -16.06 -20.07 12.39
C THR A 122 -15.11 -21.04 13.09
N SER A 123 -13.81 -20.74 13.15
CA SER A 123 -12.86 -21.61 13.85
C SER A 123 -13.09 -21.67 15.36
N GLU A 124 -13.48 -20.57 15.99
CA GLU A 124 -13.83 -20.55 17.43
C GLU A 124 -15.07 -21.40 17.71
N GLN A 125 -16.10 -21.29 16.85
CA GLN A 125 -17.31 -22.12 16.95
C GLN A 125 -17.03 -23.61 16.77
N GLU A 126 -16.16 -23.97 15.82
CA GLU A 126 -15.75 -25.37 15.62
C GLU A 126 -15.01 -25.93 16.84
N TYR A 127 -14.17 -25.12 17.48
CA TYR A 127 -13.47 -25.50 18.70
C TYR A 127 -14.42 -25.69 19.89
N GLU A 128 -15.35 -24.76 20.14
CA GLU A 128 -16.33 -24.86 21.24
C GLU A 128 -17.17 -26.14 21.13
N VAL A 129 -17.63 -26.48 19.92
CA VAL A 129 -18.39 -27.72 19.67
C VAL A 129 -17.57 -28.97 19.98
N LEU A 130 -16.27 -28.97 19.66
CA LEU A 130 -15.39 -30.10 19.98
C LEU A 130 -15.18 -30.26 21.49
N GLU A 131 -15.02 -29.16 22.23
CA GLU A 131 -14.90 -29.20 23.70
C GLU A 131 -16.18 -29.72 24.39
N GLU A 132 -17.36 -29.34 23.91
CA GLU A 132 -18.64 -29.86 24.43
C GLU A 132 -18.79 -31.37 24.19
N MET A 133 -18.25 -31.88 23.09
CA MET A 133 -18.23 -33.32 22.77
C MET A 133 -17.21 -34.10 23.60
N GLU A 134 -16.10 -33.49 24.01
CA GLU A 134 -15.08 -34.13 24.86
C GLU A 134 -15.45 -34.13 26.36
N THR A 135 -16.32 -33.22 26.79
CA THR A 135 -16.76 -33.08 28.19
C THR A 135 -18.05 -33.83 28.53
N SER A 136 -18.67 -34.48 27.54
CA SER A 136 -19.91 -35.30 27.66
C SER A 136 -19.63 -36.80 27.61
#